data_AF-A0A496QLQ1-F1
#
_entry.id   AF-A0A496QLQ1-F1
#
_cell.length_a   1.000
_cell.length_b   1.000
_cell.length_c   1.000
_cell.angle_alpha   90.00
_cell.angle_beta   90.00
_cell.angle_gamma   90.00
#
_symmetry.space_group_name_H-M   'P 1'
#
loop_
_entity.id
_entity.type
_entity.pdbx_description
1 polymer ?
#
loop_
_entity_poly.entity_id
_entity_poly.type
_entity_poly.pdbx_seq_one_letter_code
_entity_poly.pdbx_strand_id
1 'polypeptide(L)'
;MVKLKKKLIAVFLFFMLLQLNAVAEQMMSVTVQETQVRERPSFLGKILAVLKYGDRLPVTAEQNEWARVLLPDGNEGWVHLSALTKKRIVLKAGEAEVSEAATSEEVALAGKGFNKEVENEYKKKHNLDYTWVDRMEEIEFPPDRLISFLKEGEVPVEGGGKE
;
A
#
# COMPACT_ATOMS: atom_id res chain seq x y z
N MET A 1 -5.72 -45.81 39.84
CA MET A 1 -5.42 -44.37 39.73
C MET A 1 -4.32 -44.00 38.72
N VAL A 2 -3.19 -44.72 38.65
CA VAL A 2 -2.07 -44.38 37.73
C VAL A 2 -2.44 -44.45 36.24
N LYS A 3 -3.24 -45.43 35.81
CA LYS A 3 -3.69 -45.57 34.41
C LYS A 3 -4.60 -44.41 33.94
N LEU A 4 -5.40 -43.84 34.86
CA LEU A 4 -6.29 -42.72 34.56
C LEU A 4 -5.51 -41.41 34.41
N LYS A 5 -4.49 -41.19 35.25
CA LYS A 5 -3.56 -40.06 35.13
C LYS A 5 -2.75 -40.09 33.83
N LYS A 6 -2.29 -41.27 33.39
CA LYS A 6 -1.59 -41.44 32.11
C LYS A 6 -2.47 -41.15 30.89
N LYS A 7 -3.75 -41.55 30.93
CA LYS A 7 -4.72 -41.21 29.87
C LYS A 7 -5.04 -39.71 29.85
N LEU A 8 -5.13 -39.06 31.01
CA LEU A 8 -5.32 -37.61 31.11
C LEU A 8 -4.14 -36.83 30.53
N ILE A 9 -2.90 -37.25 30.83
CA ILE A 9 -1.68 -36.64 30.29
C ILE A 9 -1.62 -36.81 28.77
N ALA A 10 -1.98 -37.99 28.24
CA ALA A 10 -1.99 -38.24 26.79
C ALA A 10 -3.03 -37.38 26.05
N VAL A 11 -4.21 -37.15 26.65
CA VAL A 11 -5.24 -36.26 26.07
C VAL A 11 -4.81 -34.80 26.10
N PHE A 12 -4.13 -34.37 27.18
CA PHE A 12 -3.57 -33.02 27.27
C PHE A 12 -2.44 -32.80 26.25
N LEU A 13 -1.57 -33.79 26.06
CA LEU A 13 -0.51 -33.75 25.03
C LEU A 13 -1.07 -33.74 23.61
N PHE A 14 -2.18 -34.46 23.37
CA PHE A 14 -2.87 -34.46 22.08
C PHE A 14 -3.58 -33.11 21.81
N PHE A 15 -4.16 -32.48 22.84
CA PHE A 15 -4.78 -31.15 22.71
C PHE A 15 -3.75 -30.03 22.54
N MET A 16 -2.55 -30.18 23.14
CA MET A 16 -1.43 -29.26 22.97
C MET A 16 -0.77 -29.38 21.59
N LEU A 17 -0.85 -30.55 20.95
CA LEU A 17 -0.38 -30.76 19.56
C LEU A 17 -1.32 -30.17 18.50
N LEU A 18 -2.58 -29.85 18.85
CA LEU A 18 -3.58 -29.31 17.92
C LEU A 18 -3.51 -27.77 17.75
N GLN A 19 -2.63 -27.07 18.47
CA GLN A 19 -2.59 -25.60 18.49
C GLN A 19 -1.60 -24.96 17.49
N LEU A 20 -0.96 -25.73 16.59
CA LEU A 20 -0.19 -25.13 15.50
C LEU A 20 -1.11 -24.79 14.32
N ASN A 21 -1.85 -23.69 14.44
CA ASN A 21 -2.39 -23.02 13.26
C ASN A 21 -1.27 -22.14 12.69
N ALA A 22 -0.73 -22.52 11.55
CA ALA A 22 0.13 -21.63 10.78
C ALA A 22 -0.71 -20.46 10.28
N VAL A 23 -0.42 -19.24 10.74
CA VAL A 23 -0.99 -18.03 10.16
C VAL A 23 -0.47 -17.98 8.72
N ALA A 24 -1.36 -18.20 7.75
CA ALA A 24 -1.01 -18.14 6.35
C ALA A 24 -0.73 -16.68 5.98
N GLU A 25 0.54 -16.31 5.93
CA GLU A 25 0.96 -14.98 5.47
C GLU A 25 0.62 -14.81 3.98
N GLN A 26 -0.30 -13.90 3.69
CA GLN A 26 -0.73 -13.64 2.32
C GLN A 26 0.25 -12.64 1.69
N MET A 27 1.07 -13.12 0.76
CA MET A 27 2.02 -12.26 0.04
C MET A 27 1.30 -11.33 -0.95
N MET A 28 1.47 -10.02 -0.80
CA MET A 28 0.94 -9.00 -1.73
C MET A 28 2.07 -8.21 -2.41
N SER A 29 1.78 -7.66 -3.59
CA SER A 29 2.69 -6.80 -4.37
C SER A 29 2.23 -5.35 -4.36
N VAL A 30 3.16 -4.39 -4.37
CA VAL A 30 2.88 -2.95 -4.45
C VAL A 30 2.59 -2.53 -5.89
N THR A 31 1.45 -1.89 -6.14
CA THR A 31 0.98 -1.48 -7.49
C THR A 31 1.22 -0.01 -7.82
N VAL A 32 1.54 0.81 -6.83
CA VAL A 32 1.82 2.25 -6.99
C VAL A 32 3.32 2.48 -7.09
N GLN A 33 3.74 3.62 -7.67
CA GLN A 33 5.17 3.95 -7.82
C GLN A 33 5.90 3.92 -6.48
N GLU A 34 5.31 4.59 -5.48
CA GLU A 34 5.80 4.60 -4.10
C GLU A 34 4.61 4.58 -3.14
N THR A 35 4.76 3.86 -2.02
CA THR A 35 3.79 3.85 -0.92
C THR A 35 4.49 3.91 0.42
N GLN A 36 3.86 4.52 1.41
CA GLN A 36 4.42 4.72 2.74
C GLN A 36 3.87 3.68 3.71
N VAL A 37 4.77 3.01 4.42
CA VAL A 37 4.44 2.13 5.54
C VAL A 37 4.35 2.98 6.80
N ARG A 38 3.26 2.85 7.54
CA ARG A 38 2.95 3.69 8.69
C ARG A 38 2.86 2.89 9.98
N GLU A 39 3.12 3.54 11.10
CA GLU A 39 3.05 2.89 12.43
C GLU A 39 1.62 2.50 12.84
N ARG A 40 0.62 3.24 12.35
CA ARG A 40 -0.81 3.03 12.64
C ARG A 40 -1.62 3.05 11.34
N PRO A 41 -2.80 2.42 11.30
CA PRO A 41 -3.69 2.39 10.14
C PRO A 41 -4.40 3.76 9.97
N SER A 42 -3.62 4.78 9.63
CA SER A 42 -4.07 6.17 9.47
C SER A 42 -3.10 6.94 8.58
N PHE A 43 -3.62 7.84 7.73
CA PHE A 43 -2.82 8.74 6.91
C PHE A 43 -1.98 9.75 7.72
N LEU A 44 -2.27 9.89 9.01
CA LEU A 44 -1.49 10.74 9.93
C LEU A 44 -0.53 9.92 10.81
N GLY A 45 -0.46 8.60 10.61
CA GLY A 45 0.52 7.75 11.29
C GLY A 45 1.95 8.10 10.87
N LYS A 46 2.90 7.97 11.80
CA LYS A 46 4.32 8.17 11.51
C LYS A 46 4.76 7.21 10.41
N ILE A 47 5.53 7.72 9.45
CA ILE A 47 6.10 6.92 8.36
C ILE A 47 7.28 6.12 8.92
N LEU A 48 7.25 4.80 8.74
CA LEU A 48 8.29 3.86 9.15
C LEU A 48 9.20 3.50 7.99
N ALA A 49 8.65 3.32 6.79
CA ALA A 49 9.38 2.94 5.59
C ALA A 49 8.65 3.40 4.32
N VAL A 50 9.33 3.34 3.18
CA VAL A 50 8.76 3.56 1.85
C VAL A 50 8.98 2.31 1.01
N LEU A 51 7.93 1.84 0.36
CA LEU A 51 7.94 0.71 -0.57
C LEU A 51 7.78 1.21 -1.99
N LYS A 52 8.35 0.49 -2.95
CA LYS A 52 8.33 0.84 -4.36
C LYS A 52 7.47 -0.13 -5.15
N TYR A 53 7.11 0.30 -6.36
CA TYR A 53 6.39 -0.53 -7.32
C TYR A 53 7.03 -1.91 -7.49
N GLY A 54 6.23 -2.96 -7.39
CA GLY A 54 6.66 -4.35 -7.54
C GLY A 54 7.22 -4.99 -6.28
N ASP A 55 7.45 -4.23 -5.19
CA ASP A 55 7.87 -4.80 -3.91
C ASP A 55 6.82 -5.81 -3.42
N ARG A 56 7.29 -6.95 -2.89
CA ARG A 56 6.43 -8.04 -2.44
C ARG A 56 6.68 -8.39 -0.99
N LEU A 57 5.64 -8.29 -0.18
CA LEU A 57 5.72 -8.40 1.28
C LEU A 57 4.61 -9.30 1.83
N PRO A 58 4.83 -9.97 2.98
CA PRO A 58 3.78 -10.71 3.65
C PRO A 58 2.82 -9.74 4.34
N VAL A 59 1.52 -9.95 4.12
CA VAL A 59 0.46 -9.32 4.91
C VAL A 59 0.12 -10.23 6.08
N THR A 60 0.29 -9.71 7.30
CA THR A 60 0.04 -10.44 8.56
C THR A 60 -1.38 -10.21 9.09
N ALA A 61 -2.00 -9.08 8.78
CA ALA A 61 -3.39 -8.77 9.13
C ALA A 61 -3.99 -7.70 8.20
N GLU A 62 -5.31 -7.62 8.15
CA GLU A 62 -6.04 -6.53 7.50
C GLU A 62 -6.99 -5.88 8.52
N GLN A 63 -7.08 -4.56 8.55
CA GLN A 63 -7.96 -3.78 9.40
C GLN A 63 -8.56 -2.62 8.62
N ASN A 64 -9.88 -2.64 8.40
CA ASN A 64 -10.57 -1.69 7.53
C ASN A 64 -9.90 -1.63 6.13
N GLU A 65 -9.50 -0.45 5.68
CA GLU A 65 -8.81 -0.23 4.41
C GLU A 65 -7.27 -0.34 4.51
N TRP A 66 -6.75 -0.92 5.59
CA TRP A 66 -5.32 -1.03 5.85
C TRP A 66 -4.86 -2.48 5.96
N ALA A 67 -3.72 -2.78 5.39
CA ALA A 67 -3.01 -4.04 5.54
C ALA A 67 -1.80 -3.85 6.45
N ARG A 68 -1.62 -4.75 7.41
CA ARG A 68 -0.41 -4.87 8.20
C ARG A 68 0.60 -5.73 7.45
N VAL A 69 1.77 -5.17 7.15
CA VAL A 69 2.84 -5.80 6.39
C VAL A 69 4.06 -6.02 7.26
N LEU A 70 4.78 -7.12 7.02
CA LEU A 70 6.08 -7.39 7.63
C LEU A 70 7.20 -6.84 6.72
N LEU A 71 8.01 -5.95 7.28
CA LEU A 71 9.16 -5.34 6.61
C LEU A 71 10.39 -6.28 6.65
N PRO A 72 11.37 -6.10 5.75
CA PRO A 72 12.59 -6.93 5.72
C PRO A 72 13.44 -6.88 7.00
N ASP A 73 13.30 -5.82 7.79
CA ASP A 73 13.97 -5.64 9.09
C ASP A 73 13.26 -6.37 10.25
N GLY A 74 12.15 -7.05 9.96
CA GLY A 74 11.33 -7.76 10.95
C GLY A 74 10.32 -6.87 11.68
N ASN A 75 10.26 -5.57 11.37
CA ASN A 75 9.24 -4.68 11.90
C ASN A 75 7.91 -4.85 11.15
N GLU A 76 6.81 -4.54 11.82
CA GLU A 76 5.49 -4.52 11.18
C GLU A 76 4.99 -3.08 11.03
N GLY A 77 4.29 -2.81 9.93
CA GLY A 77 3.64 -1.52 9.73
C GLY A 77 2.40 -1.64 8.85
N TRP A 78 1.74 -0.52 8.62
CA TRP A 78 0.44 -0.43 7.96
C TRP A 78 0.55 0.26 6.60
N VAL A 79 -0.04 -0.34 5.58
CA VAL A 79 -0.12 0.17 4.22
C VAL A 79 -1.57 0.17 3.78
N HIS A 80 -2.00 1.20 3.05
CA HIS A 80 -3.37 1.27 2.54
C HIS A 80 -3.61 0.19 1.47
N LEU A 81 -4.76 -0.48 1.50
CA LEU A 81 -5.08 -1.60 0.60
C LEU A 81 -5.10 -1.19 -0.88
N SER A 82 -5.43 0.07 -1.20
CA SER A 82 -5.41 0.57 -2.58
C SER A 82 -4.04 0.50 -3.26
N ALA A 83 -2.96 0.46 -2.48
CA ALA A 83 -1.59 0.37 -2.98
C ALA A 83 -1.10 -1.08 -3.18
N LEU A 84 -1.92 -2.08 -2.81
CA LEU A 84 -1.53 -3.48 -2.79
C LEU A 84 -2.40 -4.33 -3.73
N THR A 85 -1.81 -5.40 -4.26
CA THR A 85 -2.54 -6.41 -5.00
C THR A 85 -2.08 -7.82 -4.64
N LYS A 86 -3.01 -8.78 -4.69
CA LYS A 86 -2.69 -10.21 -4.56
C LYS A 86 -2.00 -10.75 -5.82
N LYS A 87 -2.14 -10.07 -6.96
CA LYS A 87 -1.45 -10.46 -8.20
C LYS A 87 0.07 -10.32 -8.01
N ARG A 88 0.84 -11.28 -8.54
CA ARG A 88 2.29 -11.16 -8.56
C ARG A 88 2.69 -10.22 -9.69
N ILE A 89 3.35 -9.12 -9.36
CA ILE A 89 4.00 -8.27 -10.37
C ILE A 89 5.36 -8.91 -10.68
N VAL A 90 5.55 -9.33 -11.93
CA VAL A 90 6.83 -9.87 -12.40
C VAL A 90 7.40 -8.85 -13.40
N LEU A 91 8.44 -8.14 -12.98
CA LEU A 91 9.21 -7.27 -13.88
C LEU A 91 10.12 -8.15 -14.74
N LYS A 92 9.61 -8.67 -15.85
CA LYS A 92 10.43 -9.37 -16.85
C LYS A 92 11.07 -8.33 -17.77
N ALA A 93 12.35 -8.07 -17.59
CA ALA A 93 13.12 -7.25 -18.53
C ALA A 93 13.30 -8.03 -19.85
N GLY A 94 12.62 -7.61 -20.91
CA GLY A 94 12.99 -7.99 -22.29
C GLY A 94 12.07 -8.93 -23.07
N GLU A 95 10.85 -9.24 -22.63
CA GLU A 95 9.87 -9.97 -23.45
C GLU A 95 8.53 -9.23 -23.55
N ALA A 96 7.98 -9.19 -24.76
CA ALA A 96 6.80 -8.47 -25.20
C ALA A 96 5.47 -9.04 -24.66
N GLU A 97 5.37 -9.22 -23.34
CA GLU A 97 4.14 -9.69 -22.71
C GLU A 97 3.90 -8.98 -21.37
N VAL A 98 3.58 -7.69 -21.46
CA VAL A 98 2.64 -7.04 -20.54
C VAL A 98 1.37 -6.79 -21.35
N SER A 99 0.54 -7.83 -21.53
CA SER A 99 -0.69 -7.76 -22.34
C SER A 99 -1.87 -7.07 -21.63
N GLU A 100 -1.65 -6.47 -20.45
CA GLU A 100 -2.68 -5.78 -19.67
C GLU A 100 -2.26 -4.38 -19.16
N ALA A 101 -1.13 -3.83 -19.61
CA ALA A 101 -0.86 -2.41 -19.40
C ALA A 101 -1.60 -1.65 -20.51
N ALA A 102 -2.68 -0.96 -20.14
CA ALA A 102 -3.38 -0.05 -21.04
C ALA A 102 -2.35 0.87 -21.72
N THR A 103 -2.44 0.99 -23.04
CA THR A 103 -1.55 1.86 -23.81
C THR A 103 -1.67 3.30 -23.30
N SER A 104 -0.63 4.12 -23.48
CA SER A 104 -0.65 5.53 -23.09
C SER A 104 -1.87 6.28 -23.67
N GLU A 105 -2.32 5.84 -24.85
CA GLU A 105 -3.51 6.34 -25.56
C GLU A 105 -4.83 5.84 -24.92
N GLU A 106 -4.92 4.58 -24.51
CA GLU A 106 -6.07 4.04 -23.77
C GLU A 106 -6.23 4.66 -22.37
N VAL A 107 -5.11 4.87 -21.67
CA VAL A 107 -5.09 5.57 -20.37
C VAL A 107 -5.52 7.02 -20.55
N ALA A 108 -5.01 7.70 -21.57
CA ALA A 108 -5.43 9.06 -21.91
C ALA A 108 -6.93 9.11 -22.22
N LEU A 109 -7.47 8.17 -23.01
CA LEU A 109 -8.89 8.15 -23.34
C LEU A 109 -9.79 7.95 -22.11
N ALA A 110 -9.38 7.10 -21.17
CA ALA A 110 -10.10 6.86 -19.91
C ALA A 110 -10.03 8.07 -18.93
N GLY A 111 -8.94 8.83 -18.97
CA GLY A 111 -8.65 9.93 -18.03
C GLY A 111 -8.89 11.35 -18.56
N LYS A 112 -9.67 11.54 -19.64
CA LYS A 112 -9.87 12.84 -20.35
C LYS A 112 -8.64 13.40 -21.09
N GLY A 113 -7.59 12.61 -21.28
CA GLY A 113 -6.45 12.96 -22.14
C GLY A 113 -5.27 13.56 -21.41
N PHE A 114 -5.23 13.52 -20.08
CA PHE A 114 -4.18 14.16 -19.29
C PHE A 114 -3.13 13.15 -18.85
N ASN A 115 -1.97 13.16 -19.50
CA ASN A 115 -0.77 12.46 -19.06
C ASN A 115 0.48 13.29 -19.41
N LYS A 116 1.64 12.87 -18.89
CA LYS A 116 2.92 13.57 -19.06
C LYS A 116 3.33 13.66 -20.53
N GLU A 117 3.04 12.64 -21.31
CA GLU A 117 3.36 12.58 -22.74
C GLU A 117 2.55 13.62 -23.55
N VAL A 118 1.25 13.72 -23.30
CA VAL A 118 0.35 14.69 -23.94
C VAL A 118 0.75 16.12 -23.58
N GLU A 119 1.08 16.38 -22.30
CA GLU A 119 1.56 17.69 -21.88
C GLU A 119 2.87 18.07 -22.58
N ASN A 120 3.83 17.15 -22.68
CA ASN A 120 5.10 17.37 -23.37
C ASN A 120 4.90 17.69 -24.86
N GLU A 121 3.97 17.00 -25.53
CA GLU A 121 3.61 17.36 -26.91
C GLU A 121 2.96 18.73 -27.01
N TYR A 122 2.07 19.06 -26.08
CA TYR A 122 1.35 20.32 -26.06
C TYR A 122 2.32 21.51 -25.83
N LYS A 123 3.29 21.35 -24.92
CA LYS A 123 4.42 22.27 -24.67
C LYS A 123 5.24 22.56 -25.94
N LYS A 124 5.41 21.57 -26.83
CA LYS A 124 6.13 21.76 -28.12
C LYS A 124 5.32 22.49 -29.16
N LYS A 125 4.00 22.25 -29.20
CA LYS A 125 3.07 22.80 -30.21
C LYS A 125 2.60 24.22 -29.86
N HIS A 126 2.60 24.57 -28.58
CA HIS A 126 2.06 25.83 -28.07
C HIS A 126 3.07 26.58 -27.20
N ASN A 127 3.17 27.90 -27.40
CA ASN A 127 4.01 28.77 -26.60
C ASN A 127 3.22 29.31 -25.40
N LEU A 128 3.01 28.47 -24.38
CA LEU A 128 2.31 28.82 -23.14
C LEU A 128 3.29 28.94 -21.95
N ASP A 129 2.91 29.73 -20.95
CA ASP A 129 3.66 29.85 -19.70
C ASP A 129 3.19 28.82 -18.68
N TYR A 130 4.07 27.88 -18.34
CA TYR A 130 3.82 26.80 -17.38
C TYR A 130 4.32 27.11 -15.97
N THR A 131 4.90 28.29 -15.74
CA THR A 131 5.57 28.66 -14.46
C THR A 131 4.72 28.34 -13.23
N TRP A 132 3.41 28.59 -13.29
CA TRP A 132 2.51 28.33 -12.17
C TRP A 132 2.11 26.86 -12.03
N VAL A 133 2.02 26.12 -13.14
CA VAL A 133 1.75 24.67 -13.12
C VAL A 133 2.95 23.93 -12.56
N ASP A 134 4.14 24.21 -13.10
CA ASP A 134 5.40 23.61 -12.65
C ASP A 134 5.64 23.95 -11.16
N ARG A 135 5.37 25.20 -10.75
CA ARG A 135 5.42 25.58 -9.33
C ARG A 135 4.44 24.80 -8.48
N MET A 136 3.23 24.54 -8.96
CA MET A 136 2.23 23.77 -8.20
C MET A 136 2.63 22.30 -8.06
N GLU A 137 3.23 21.70 -9.10
CA GLU A 137 3.74 20.32 -9.04
C GLU A 137 4.86 20.16 -8.00
N GLU A 138 5.66 21.19 -7.78
CA GLU A 138 6.75 21.19 -6.79
C GLU A 138 6.28 21.40 -5.34
N ILE A 139 5.03 21.81 -5.11
CA ILE A 139 4.54 22.06 -3.75
C ILE A 139 4.28 20.72 -3.05
N GLU A 140 5.19 20.36 -2.16
CA GLU A 140 5.00 19.27 -1.21
C GLU A 140 4.71 19.81 0.20
N PHE A 141 3.72 19.22 0.89
CA PHE A 141 3.41 19.57 2.28
C PHE A 141 3.93 18.48 3.22
N PRO A 142 4.83 18.81 4.16
CA PRO A 142 5.31 17.83 5.12
C PRO A 142 4.16 17.35 6.02
N PRO A 143 4.13 16.06 6.42
CA PRO A 143 3.05 15.49 7.23
C PRO A 143 2.75 16.29 8.50
N ASP A 144 3.77 16.83 9.15
CA ASP A 144 3.67 17.58 10.40
C ASP A 144 2.86 18.88 10.23
N ARG A 145 3.02 19.54 9.07
CA ARG A 145 2.28 20.74 8.72
C ARG A 145 0.81 20.42 8.44
N LEU A 146 0.54 19.30 7.77
CA LEU A 146 -0.83 18.82 7.54
C LEU A 146 -1.53 18.50 8.87
N ILE A 147 -0.84 17.81 9.78
CA ILE A 147 -1.38 17.50 11.11
C ILE A 147 -1.70 18.78 11.89
N SER A 148 -0.80 19.77 11.85
CA SER A 148 -1.02 21.06 12.51
C SER A 148 -2.23 21.80 11.93
N PHE A 149 -2.34 21.82 10.60
CA PHE A 149 -3.49 22.40 9.90
C PHE A 149 -4.81 21.74 10.27
N LEU A 150 -4.87 20.40 10.31
CA LEU A 150 -6.08 19.66 10.70
C LEU A 150 -6.48 19.96 12.14
N LYS A 151 -5.50 20.07 13.05
CA LYS A 151 -5.73 20.39 14.46
C LYS A 151 -6.26 21.81 14.64
N GLU A 152 -5.72 22.77 13.91
CA GLU A 152 -6.16 24.17 13.96
C GLU A 152 -7.53 24.37 13.32
N GLY A 153 -7.81 23.67 12.22
CA GLY A 153 -9.09 23.73 11.51
C GLY A 153 -10.21 22.87 12.10
N GLU A 154 -9.99 22.21 13.24
CA GLU A 154 -10.91 21.23 13.86
C GLU A 154 -11.43 20.17 12.87
N VAL A 155 -10.60 19.81 11.88
CA VAL A 155 -10.98 18.86 10.83
C VAL A 155 -10.88 17.44 11.39
N PRO A 156 -11.95 16.62 11.31
CA PRO A 156 -11.91 15.24 11.76
C PRO A 156 -10.83 14.46 11.02
N VAL A 157 -10.01 13.72 11.78
CA VAL A 157 -8.92 12.90 11.24
C VAL A 157 -9.38 11.53 10.71
N GLU A 158 -10.64 11.16 10.97
CA GLU A 158 -11.29 10.02 10.35
C GLU A 158 -11.66 10.39 8.91
N GLY A 159 -10.69 10.28 8.01
CA GLY A 159 -10.90 10.41 6.57
C GLY A 159 -11.71 9.24 6.05
N GLY A 160 -12.85 9.52 5.42
CA GLY A 160 -13.74 8.54 4.83
C GLY A 160 -15.18 8.94 5.10
N GLY A 161 -15.76 9.76 4.22
CA GLY A 161 -17.21 9.95 4.22
C GLY A 161 -17.88 8.58 4.19
N LYS A 162 -18.66 8.28 5.23
CA LYS A 162 -19.66 7.20 5.15
C LYS A 162 -20.73 7.71 4.19
N GLU A 163 -20.50 7.59 2.89
CA GLU A 163 -21.59 7.59 1.91
C GLU A 163 -22.16 6.17 1.77
#